data_AF-A0A8H7V7A9-F1
#
_entry.id   AF-A0A8H7V7A9-F1
#
_cell.length_a   1.000
_cell.length_b   1.000
_cell.length_c   1.000
_cell.angle_alpha   90.00
_cell.angle_beta   90.00
_cell.angle_gamma   90.00
#
_symmetry.space_group_name_H-M   'P 1'
#
loop_
_entity.id
_entity.type
_entity.pdbx_description
1 polymer ?
#
loop_
_entity_poly.entity_id
_entity_poly.type
_entity_poly.pdbx_seq_one_letter_code
_entity_poly.pdbx_strand_id
1 'polypeptide(L)'
;MEIKSGYIPQYPCKVIHGQGKVIQVNLTDIPFIPKDRLLQDLSTVLGKFGNILDLGLHYERFMGWYMGSGYAIIQQVPKKDYIKLSYTISWMTEYDQEFRYATFPDMHTWCRYCHKEGHTKFECQKALAHIMCYNCDRHGHKQVDCDKPKKGSNN
;
A
#
# COMPACT_ATOMS: atom_id res chain seq x y z
N MET A 1 -11.75 14.20 -38.83
CA MET A 1 -11.66 13.01 -37.97
C MET A 1 -12.02 13.45 -36.56
N GLU A 2 -13.26 13.21 -36.15
CA GLU A 2 -13.78 13.65 -34.86
C GLU A 2 -13.29 12.72 -33.75
N ILE A 3 -12.66 13.30 -32.73
CA ILE A 3 -12.23 12.59 -31.54
C ILE A 3 -13.48 12.31 -30.70
N LYS A 4 -13.99 11.07 -30.72
CA LYS A 4 -15.07 10.65 -29.84
C LYS A 4 -14.57 10.74 -28.39
N SER A 5 -15.03 11.77 -27.68
CA SER A 5 -14.88 11.92 -26.24
C SER A 5 -15.37 10.65 -25.57
N GLY A 6 -14.45 9.91 -24.93
CA GLY A 6 -14.79 8.69 -24.20
C GLY A 6 -15.73 9.04 -23.06
N TYR A 7 -16.94 8.51 -23.09
CA TYR A 7 -17.90 8.63 -22.01
C TYR A 7 -17.34 7.91 -20.77
N ILE A 8 -16.96 8.67 -19.74
CA ILE A 8 -16.60 8.12 -18.44
C ILE A 8 -17.92 7.82 -17.72
N PRO A 9 -18.27 6.55 -17.48
CA PRO A 9 -19.48 6.23 -16.72
C PRO A 9 -19.30 6.75 -15.30
N GLN A 10 -19.97 7.84 -14.96
CA GLN A 10 -20.09 8.29 -13.58
C GLN A 10 -21.16 7.42 -12.92
N TYR A 11 -20.72 6.44 -12.14
CA TYR A 11 -21.62 5.67 -11.28
C TYR A 11 -22.15 6.59 -10.18
N PRO A 12 -23.43 6.48 -9.78
CA PRO A 12 -23.99 7.29 -8.72
C PRO A 12 -23.24 7.00 -7.41
N CYS A 13 -22.36 7.92 -7.01
CA CYS A 13 -21.81 7.91 -5.65
C CYS A 13 -22.98 8.15 -4.69
N LYS A 14 -23.29 7.17 -3.83
CA LYS A 14 -24.23 7.39 -2.74
C LYS A 14 -23.72 8.58 -1.92
N VAL A 15 -24.54 9.62 -1.80
CA VAL A 15 -24.24 10.78 -0.95
C VAL A 15 -23.99 10.27 0.46
N ILE A 16 -22.77 10.46 0.94
CA ILE A 16 -22.44 10.22 2.34
C ILE A 16 -23.11 11.37 3.09
N HIS A 17 -24.02 11.09 4.02
CA HIS A 17 -24.75 12.10 4.80
C HIS A 17 -23.86 12.91 5.78
N GLY A 18 -22.58 13.12 5.47
CA GLY A 18 -21.63 13.91 6.25
C GLY A 18 -21.23 13.30 7.60
N GLN A 19 -21.66 12.08 7.91
CA GLN A 19 -21.40 11.45 9.20
C GLN A 19 -20.14 10.56 9.13
N GLY A 20 -19.04 10.99 9.76
CA GLY A 20 -17.85 10.15 9.94
C GLY A 20 -16.67 10.46 9.01
N LYS A 21 -15.57 9.73 9.20
CA LYS A 21 -14.32 9.89 8.45
C LYS A 21 -14.32 8.97 7.23
N VAL A 22 -13.96 9.51 6.06
CA VAL A 22 -13.78 8.72 4.83
C VAL A 22 -12.28 8.51 4.58
N ILE A 23 -11.90 7.28 4.27
CA ILE A 23 -10.52 6.86 4.07
C ILE A 23 -10.44 6.13 2.74
N GLN A 24 -9.61 6.63 1.83
CA GLN A 24 -9.20 5.89 0.65
C GLN A 24 -8.02 5.00 1.01
N VAL A 25 -8.18 3.70 0.80
CA VAL A 25 -7.16 2.68 0.99
C VAL A 25 -6.75 2.17 -0.38
N ASN A 26 -5.49 2.33 -0.75
CA ASN A 26 -4.95 1.73 -1.96
C ASN A 26 -4.31 0.39 -1.60
N LEU A 27 -4.58 -0.63 -2.41
CA LEU A 27 -4.18 -2.00 -2.19
C LEU A 27 -3.21 -2.44 -3.29
N THR A 28 -2.13 -3.12 -2.92
CA THR A 28 -1.14 -3.68 -3.85
C THR A 28 -0.78 -5.11 -3.47
N ASP A 29 -0.13 -5.81 -4.40
CA ASP A 29 0.29 -7.21 -4.26
C ASP A 29 -0.89 -8.19 -4.17
N ILE A 30 -1.96 -7.87 -4.90
CA ILE A 30 -3.20 -8.65 -4.96
C ILE A 30 -3.05 -9.80 -5.96
N PRO A 31 -3.31 -11.05 -5.54
CA PRO A 31 -3.10 -12.25 -6.27
C PRO A 31 -4.14 -12.34 -7.35
N PHE A 32 -3.78 -13.19 -8.27
CA PHE A 32 -4.60 -13.52 -9.39
C PHE A 32 -5.56 -14.66 -9.01
N ILE A 33 -6.61 -14.32 -8.27
CA ILE A 33 -7.73 -15.23 -7.97
C ILE A 33 -9.02 -14.77 -8.68
N PRO A 34 -10.03 -15.64 -8.86
CA PRO A 34 -11.28 -15.26 -9.51
C PRO A 34 -11.91 -14.01 -8.87
N LYS A 35 -12.35 -13.08 -9.72
CA LYS A 35 -12.80 -11.74 -9.32
C LYS A 35 -13.86 -11.76 -8.23
N ASP A 36 -14.86 -12.62 -8.34
CA ASP A 36 -15.98 -12.66 -7.39
C ASP A 36 -15.53 -13.05 -5.99
N ARG A 37 -14.67 -14.07 -5.91
CA ARG A 37 -14.03 -14.50 -4.67
C ARG A 37 -13.13 -13.39 -4.11
N LEU A 38 -12.32 -12.77 -4.97
CA LEU A 38 -11.45 -11.67 -4.55
C LEU A 38 -12.23 -10.52 -3.93
N LEU A 39 -13.30 -10.06 -4.58
CA LEU A 39 -14.12 -8.96 -4.07
C LEU A 39 -14.83 -9.34 -2.77
N GLN A 40 -15.27 -10.59 -2.62
CA GLN A 40 -15.86 -11.10 -1.37
C GLN A 40 -14.85 -11.10 -0.22
N ASP A 41 -13.64 -11.60 -0.46
CA ASP A 41 -12.57 -11.66 0.53
C ASP A 41 -12.12 -10.25 0.93
N LEU A 42 -11.87 -9.39 -0.07
CA LEU A 42 -11.55 -7.97 0.13
C LEU A 42 -12.64 -7.27 0.93
N SER A 43 -13.91 -7.47 0.58
CA SER A 43 -15.04 -6.86 1.29
C SER A 43 -15.09 -7.31 2.76
N THR A 44 -14.90 -8.60 3.01
CA THR A 44 -14.93 -9.18 4.36
C THR A 44 -13.81 -8.63 5.23
N VAL A 45 -12.61 -8.51 4.66
CA VAL A 45 -11.41 -8.07 5.38
C VAL A 45 -11.44 -6.58 5.61
N LEU A 46 -11.78 -5.79 4.59
CA LEU A 46 -11.80 -4.34 4.66
C LEU A 46 -12.99 -3.82 5.49
N GLY A 47 -14.08 -4.58 5.57
CA GLY A 47 -15.23 -4.28 6.41
C GLY A 47 -14.90 -4.18 7.91
N LYS A 48 -13.78 -4.78 8.34
CA LYS A 48 -13.27 -4.67 9.72
C LYS A 48 -12.79 -3.25 10.07
N PHE A 49 -12.42 -2.47 9.07
CA PHE A 49 -11.89 -1.11 9.24
C PHE A 49 -12.95 -0.03 9.03
N GLY A 50 -14.15 -0.38 8.57
CA GLY A 50 -15.22 0.58 8.30
C GLY A 50 -16.29 0.06 7.36
N ASN A 51 -17.30 0.89 7.10
CA ASN A 51 -18.31 0.61 6.08
C ASN A 51 -17.68 0.86 4.71
N ILE A 52 -17.71 -0.14 3.83
CA ILE A 52 -17.17 0.00 2.47
C ILE A 52 -18.20 0.77 1.62
N LEU A 53 -17.77 1.89 1.07
CA LEU A 53 -18.56 2.73 0.16
C LEU A 53 -18.31 2.37 -1.30
N ASP A 54 -17.06 2.05 -1.64
CA ASP A 54 -16.66 1.61 -2.96
C ASP A 54 -15.45 0.66 -2.85
N LEU A 55 -15.33 -0.26 -3.79
CA LEU A 55 -14.25 -1.25 -3.88
C LEU A 55 -13.97 -1.53 -5.35
N GLY A 56 -12.75 -1.23 -5.77
CA GLY A 56 -12.34 -1.35 -7.16
C GLY A 56 -11.02 -2.09 -7.32
N LEU A 57 -10.88 -2.74 -8.47
CA LEU A 57 -9.65 -3.37 -8.93
C LEU A 57 -9.12 -2.60 -10.14
N HIS A 58 -7.81 -2.41 -10.20
CA HIS A 58 -7.19 -1.74 -11.33
C HIS A 58 -6.93 -2.73 -12.46
N TYR A 59 -7.36 -2.34 -13.67
CA TYR A 59 -7.11 -3.08 -14.89
C TYR A 59 -6.40 -2.19 -15.90
N GLU A 60 -5.50 -2.77 -16.65
CA GLU A 60 -4.85 -2.12 -17.77
C GLU A 60 -5.90 -1.79 -18.85
N ARG A 61 -5.82 -0.56 -19.39
CA ARG A 61 -6.86 -0.01 -20.27
C ARG A 61 -6.99 -0.75 -21.61
N PHE A 62 -5.90 -1.33 -22.11
CA PHE A 62 -5.87 -1.86 -23.47
C PHE A 62 -6.35 -3.30 -23.54
N MET A 63 -5.73 -4.19 -22.75
CA MET A 63 -6.03 -5.61 -22.72
C MET A 63 -6.97 -6.01 -21.57
N GLY A 64 -7.29 -5.10 -20.65
CA GLY A 64 -8.08 -5.41 -19.46
C GLY A 64 -7.34 -6.30 -18.48
N TRP A 65 -6.00 -6.30 -18.50
CA TRP A 65 -5.21 -7.14 -17.61
C TRP A 65 -5.27 -6.64 -16.18
N TYR A 66 -5.42 -7.57 -15.24
CA TYR A 66 -5.43 -7.23 -13.83
C TYR A 66 -4.04 -6.80 -13.36
N MET A 67 -3.95 -5.61 -12.75
CA MET A 67 -2.68 -4.99 -12.36
C MET A 67 -2.20 -5.37 -10.96
N GLY A 68 -2.82 -6.37 -10.31
CA GLY A 68 -2.47 -6.78 -8.94
C GLY A 68 -2.67 -5.66 -7.89
N SER A 69 -3.50 -4.67 -8.22
CA SER A 69 -3.77 -3.52 -7.35
C SER A 69 -5.23 -3.10 -7.43
N GLY A 70 -5.65 -2.31 -6.45
CA GLY A 70 -7.02 -1.82 -6.35
C GLY A 70 -7.13 -0.75 -5.29
N TYR A 71 -8.37 -0.41 -4.96
CA TYR A 71 -8.67 0.58 -3.93
C TYR A 71 -9.97 0.22 -3.21
N ALA A 72 -10.11 0.73 -2.00
CA ALA A 72 -11.37 0.75 -1.27
C ALA A 72 -11.60 2.13 -0.66
N ILE A 73 -12.85 2.58 -0.69
CA ILE A 73 -13.29 3.78 0.01
C ILE A 73 -14.06 3.31 1.24
N ILE A 74 -13.54 3.63 2.42
CA ILE A 74 -14.03 3.13 3.70
C ILE A 74 -14.52 4.32 4.53
N GLN A 75 -15.71 4.20 5.10
CA GLN A 75 -16.30 5.15 6.02
C GLN A 75 -16.26 4.62 7.45
N GLN A 76 -15.63 5.37 8.35
CA GLN A 76 -15.68 5.14 9.78
C GLN A 76 -16.71 6.06 10.41
N VAL A 77 -17.81 5.48 10.92
CA VAL A 77 -18.88 6.26 11.57
C VAL A 77 -18.48 6.67 12.99
N PRO A 78 -18.94 7.83 13.49
CA PRO A 78 -18.68 8.23 14.86
C PRO A 78 -19.28 7.22 15.86
N LYS A 79 -18.64 7.04 17.03
CA LYS A 79 -19.10 6.17 18.13
C LYS A 79 -19.03 4.66 17.86
N LYS A 80 -18.39 4.22 16.78
CA LYS A 80 -18.04 2.82 16.54
C LYS A 80 -16.53 2.67 16.55
N ASP A 81 -16.04 1.70 17.32
CA ASP A 81 -14.63 1.36 17.33
C ASP A 81 -14.31 0.45 16.14
N TYR A 82 -13.24 0.80 15.43
CA TYR A 82 -12.72 0.06 14.29
C TYR A 82 -11.30 -0.39 14.57
N ILE A 83 -10.89 -1.49 13.94
CA ILE A 83 -9.49 -1.90 13.97
C ILE A 83 -8.65 -0.81 13.30
N LYS A 84 -7.48 -0.50 13.86
CA LYS A 84 -6.55 0.46 13.27
C LYS A 84 -5.99 -0.11 11.95
N LEU A 85 -6.07 0.67 10.88
CA LEU A 85 -5.44 0.34 9.61
C LEU A 85 -3.91 0.32 9.78
N SER A 86 -3.27 -0.69 9.17
CA SER A 86 -1.82 -0.89 9.11
C SER A 86 -1.36 -1.04 7.68
N TYR A 87 -0.06 -0.89 7.43
CA TYR A 87 0.53 -1.15 6.10
C TYR A 87 0.19 -2.54 5.60
N THR A 88 0.23 -3.50 6.51
CA THR A 88 0.06 -4.91 6.19
C THR A 88 -1.35 -5.32 6.59
N ILE A 89 -2.14 -5.81 5.64
CA ILE A 89 -3.46 -6.39 5.85
C ILE A 89 -3.35 -7.90 5.63
N SER A 90 -3.76 -8.67 6.63
CA SER A 90 -3.85 -10.13 6.53
C SER A 90 -5.28 -10.54 6.17
N TRP A 91 -5.45 -11.23 5.04
CA TRP A 91 -6.56 -12.19 4.92
C TRP A 91 -5.96 -13.60 4.93
N MET A 92 -6.74 -14.56 5.40
CA MET A 92 -6.41 -15.95 5.17
C MET A 92 -6.96 -16.32 3.80
N THR A 93 -6.10 -16.76 2.90
CA THR A 93 -6.57 -17.56 1.75
C THR A 93 -6.41 -19.03 2.10
N GLU A 94 -7.16 -19.91 1.43
CA GLU A 94 -7.06 -21.36 1.63
C GLU A 94 -5.68 -21.95 1.30
N TYR A 95 -4.81 -21.17 0.66
CA TYR A 95 -3.54 -21.65 0.11
C TYR A 95 -2.30 -21.04 0.76
N ASP A 96 -2.39 -19.86 1.39
CA ASP A 96 -1.32 -19.31 2.25
C ASP A 96 -1.79 -18.11 3.10
N GLN A 97 -1.05 -17.80 4.17
CA GLN A 97 -1.15 -16.53 4.91
C GLN A 97 -0.46 -15.42 4.10
N GLU A 98 -1.05 -15.06 2.97
CA GLU A 98 -0.49 -14.03 2.12
C GLU A 98 -0.92 -12.63 2.59
N PHE A 99 0.06 -11.89 3.10
CA PHE A 99 -0.12 -10.48 3.46
C PHE A 99 -0.25 -9.62 2.21
N ARG A 100 -1.08 -8.57 2.28
CA ARG A 100 -1.05 -7.49 1.28
C ARG A 100 -0.81 -6.15 1.89
N TYR A 101 -0.44 -5.26 1.00
CA TYR A 101 -0.02 -3.94 1.36
C TYR A 101 -1.14 -2.94 1.09
N ALA A 102 -1.36 -2.08 2.07
CA ALA A 102 -2.33 -1.02 2.08
C ALA A 102 -1.63 0.31 2.34
N THR A 103 -2.00 1.33 1.58
CA THR A 103 -1.54 2.71 1.81
C THR A 103 -2.75 3.64 1.91
N PHE A 104 -2.68 4.61 2.81
CA PHE A 104 -3.78 5.54 3.11
C PHE A 104 -3.22 6.89 3.62
N PRO A 105 -3.99 8.00 3.59
CA PRO A 105 -3.46 9.34 3.85
C PRO A 105 -2.79 9.53 5.23
N ASP A 106 -3.40 9.04 6.31
CA ASP A 106 -2.89 9.21 7.69
C ASP A 106 -2.07 8.01 8.18
N MET A 107 -1.32 7.40 7.27
CA MET A 107 -0.57 6.18 7.54
C MET A 107 0.71 6.47 8.33
N HIS A 108 1.00 5.61 9.32
CA HIS A 108 2.26 5.69 10.07
C HIS A 108 3.46 5.33 9.19
N THR A 109 4.65 5.84 9.55
CA THR A 109 5.90 5.54 8.85
C THR A 109 6.10 4.04 8.71
N TRP A 110 6.37 3.60 7.49
CA TRP A 110 6.64 2.20 7.17
C TRP A 110 7.82 2.05 6.23
N CYS A 111 8.43 0.87 6.28
CA CYS A 111 9.64 0.57 5.56
C CYS A 111 9.33 -0.09 4.22
N ARG A 112 9.67 0.61 3.12
CA ARG A 112 9.54 0.11 1.74
C ARG A 112 10.43 -1.10 1.40
N TYR A 113 11.31 -1.51 2.31
CA TYR A 113 12.20 -2.65 2.10
C TYR A 113 11.72 -3.90 2.85
N CYS A 114 11.37 -3.77 4.13
CA CYS A 114 11.00 -4.91 4.97
C CYS A 114 9.51 -4.96 5.32
N HIS A 115 8.73 -3.99 4.86
CA HIS A 115 7.27 -3.92 5.05
C HIS A 115 6.81 -3.83 6.52
N LYS A 116 7.70 -3.43 7.42
CA LYS A 116 7.39 -3.17 8.84
C LYS A 116 7.15 -1.69 9.12
N GLU A 117 6.35 -1.40 10.13
CA GLU A 117 6.08 -0.05 10.61
C GLU A 117 7.20 0.48 11.52
N GLY A 118 7.20 1.79 11.75
CA GLY A 118 8.06 2.48 12.72
C GLY A 118 9.40 3.00 12.19
N HIS A 119 9.76 2.73 10.93
CA HIS A 119 11.01 3.21 10.34
C HIS A 119 10.93 3.31 8.82
N THR A 120 11.80 4.11 8.21
CA THR A 120 11.95 4.23 6.76
C THR A 120 12.97 3.21 6.22
N LYS A 121 13.05 3.05 4.88
CA LYS A 121 14.09 2.22 4.24
C LYS A 121 15.51 2.60 4.69
N PHE A 122 15.76 3.88 4.98
CA PHE A 122 17.09 4.38 5.33
C PHE A 122 17.52 4.03 6.75
N GLU A 123 16.56 3.78 7.63
CA GLU A 123 16.78 3.35 9.02
C GLU A 123 16.66 1.82 9.17
N CYS A 124 16.30 1.13 8.09
CA CYS A 124 16.06 -0.31 8.12
C CYS A 124 17.38 -1.07 8.22
N GLN A 125 17.62 -1.74 9.35
CA GLN A 125 18.81 -2.57 9.55
C GLN A 125 19.00 -3.62 8.45
N LYS A 126 17.92 -4.25 7.98
CA LYS A 126 18.01 -5.21 6.86
C LYS A 126 18.46 -4.53 5.58
N ALA A 127 17.95 -3.34 5.27
CA ALA A 127 18.37 -2.60 4.08
C ALA A 127 19.82 -2.12 4.18
N LEU A 128 20.18 -1.55 5.34
CA LEU A 128 21.53 -1.07 5.63
C LEU A 128 22.57 -2.19 5.53
N ALA A 129 22.25 -3.40 5.98
CA ALA A 129 23.12 -4.57 5.86
C ALA A 129 23.53 -4.89 4.41
N HIS A 130 22.69 -4.56 3.42
CA HIS A 130 23.00 -4.76 2.01
C HIS A 130 23.72 -3.56 1.36
N ILE A 131 23.81 -2.42 2.02
CA ILE A 131 24.52 -1.25 1.50
C ILE A 131 26.02 -1.43 1.73
N MET A 132 26.81 -1.33 0.66
CA MET A 132 28.26 -1.24 0.70
C MET A 132 28.71 0.22 0.75
N CYS A 133 29.59 0.55 1.69
CA CYS A 133 30.14 1.89 1.83
C CYS A 133 31.24 2.15 0.80
N TYR A 134 31.05 3.14 -0.08
CA TYR A 134 32.05 3.53 -1.09
C TYR A 134 33.35 4.13 -0.53
N ASN A 135 33.39 4.47 0.76
CA ASN A 135 34.63 4.95 1.40
C ASN A 135 35.51 3.81 1.91
N CYS A 136 34.93 2.79 2.55
CA CYS A 136 35.70 1.77 3.25
C CYS A 136 35.39 0.33 2.84
N ASP A 137 34.52 0.15 1.84
CA ASP A 137 34.10 -1.12 1.24
C ASP A 137 33.43 -2.09 2.24
N ARG A 138 33.02 -1.61 3.41
CA ARG A 138 32.28 -2.38 4.42
C ARG A 138 30.78 -2.19 4.28
N HIS A 139 30.01 -3.21 4.66
CA HIS A 139 28.56 -3.17 4.66
C HIS A 139 27.98 -2.45 5.89
N GLY A 140 26.69 -2.12 5.85
CA GLY A 140 25.94 -1.66 7.03
C GLY A 140 25.76 -0.14 7.16
N HIS A 141 26.45 0.66 6.34
CA HIS A 141 26.38 2.11 6.40
C HIS A 141 26.67 2.76 5.05
N LYS A 142 26.26 4.01 4.88
CA LYS A 142 26.54 4.81 3.69
C LYS A 142 27.88 5.54 3.86
N GLN A 143 28.43 6.05 2.75
CA GLN A 143 29.67 6.85 2.78
C GLN A 143 29.59 8.05 3.75
N VAL A 144 28.40 8.65 3.88
CA VAL A 144 28.18 9.84 4.72
C VAL A 144 28.24 9.53 6.22
N ASP A 145 27.93 8.28 6.59
CA ASP A 145 27.91 7.77 7.96
C ASP A 145 29.19 6.96 8.26
N CYS A 146 30.23 7.11 7.45
CA CYS A 146 31.46 6.34 7.57
C CYS A 146 32.43 7.01 8.55
N ASP A 147 32.83 6.28 9.60
CA ASP A 147 33.80 6.77 10.59
C ASP A 147 35.24 6.86 10.06
N LYS A 148 35.51 6.37 8.84
CA LYS A 148 36.84 6.44 8.23
C LYS A 148 37.04 7.78 7.49
N PRO A 149 38.26 8.32 7.44
CA PRO A 149 38.57 9.49 6.61
C PRO A 149 38.23 9.21 5.13
N LYS A 150 37.89 10.25 4.37
CA LYS A 150 37.46 10.11 2.97
C LYS A 150 38.64 9.63 2.10
N LYS A 151 38.45 8.56 1.33
CA LYS A 151 39.37 8.15 0.26
C LYS A 151 39.52 9.32 -0.71
N GLY A 152 40.73 9.85 -0.82
CA GLY A 152 41.05 10.99 -1.69
C GLY A 152 41.11 12.36 -1.01
N SER A 153 40.91 12.47 0.31
CA SER A 153 41.30 13.67 1.05
C SER A 153 42.76 13.56 1.53
N ASN A 154 43.69 13.38 0.60
CA ASN A 154 45.11 13.62 0.85
C ASN A 154 45.47 14.91 0.10
N ASN A 155 45.95 15.89 0.87
CA ASN A 155 46.60 17.11 0.41
C ASN A 155 47.89 16.77 -0.34
#